data_AF-A0A6A5VL21-F1
#
_entry.id   AF-A0A6A5VL21-F1
#
_cell.length_a   1.000
_cell.length_b   1.000
_cell.length_c   1.000
_cell.angle_alpha   90.00
_cell.angle_beta   90.00
_cell.angle_gamma   90.00
#
_symmetry.space_group_name_H-M   'P 1'
#
loop_
_entity.id
_entity.type
_entity.pdbx_description
1 polymer ?
#
loop_
_entity_poly.entity_id
_entity_poly.type
_entity_poly.pdbx_seq_one_letter_code
_entity_poly.pdbx_strand_id
1 'polypeptide(L)'
;MGFFNRRGAAVDPDTAAATGTHEKKPGIFSKRDHGAAATTHNGTTAWNTRPTFGQWLKATALDIVTMAAMGAVGLGVYMADPAPSRSFPVIFSDGEIVYPQFAYPLRNEIIPIWAAALMAFFIPFAVFLICQIRVRSFWDVNNATVGLLYSLISAAVFQVFVKWLIGGLRPHFLAVCKPVIPPSMIPHGNIANGYRQIMFDRSICTGNKNQINDSLESMPSGHTTAAFAGFVYLYCYLNAKLKVFSNYHPAMWKLIVLYAPILGACLIGGALTIDEFHNWYDILAGAIIGTIMAFSAYRMTYASVWDFRFNHIPLVRSAPFIYGAGPSTFDGFHDATFTRKAGWGEHNGSAWGGAPGDAADGPRGSMAQSAAQAGGAAIHGAANRRGTHGGVVGTGGHGHTSGPSIDRRPVGGSRMGEQMV
;
A
#
# COMPACT_ATOMS: atom_id res chain seq x y z
N MET A 1 -23.83 56.60 13.93
CA MET A 1 -23.77 58.04 13.56
C MET A 1 -22.56 58.66 14.26
N GLY A 2 -21.79 59.51 13.56
CA GLY A 2 -20.67 60.32 14.10
C GLY A 2 -19.32 59.57 14.12
N PHE A 3 -18.39 59.64 13.16
CA PHE A 3 -17.70 60.75 12.45
C PHE A 3 -16.73 61.59 13.31
N PHE A 4 -15.61 61.98 12.66
CA PHE A 4 -14.44 62.79 13.05
C PHE A 4 -13.23 61.96 13.56
N ASN A 5 -12.21 61.60 12.76
CA ASN A 5 -11.43 62.26 11.71
C ASN A 5 -10.55 63.42 12.21
N ARG A 6 -9.22 63.21 12.27
CA ARG A 6 -8.22 64.24 11.93
C ARG A 6 -6.89 63.60 11.50
N ARG A 7 -6.54 63.91 10.24
CA ARG A 7 -5.21 63.94 9.57
C ARG A 7 -4.18 64.71 10.45
N GLY A 8 -2.86 64.61 10.32
CA GLY A 8 -1.98 64.03 9.32
C GLY A 8 -0.67 64.86 9.22
N ALA A 9 0.38 64.24 8.68
CA ALA A 9 1.62 64.80 8.10
C ALA A 9 2.79 65.11 9.08
N ALA A 10 4.08 64.98 8.73
CA ALA A 10 4.86 64.37 7.64
C ALA A 10 6.36 64.52 8.02
N VAL A 11 7.27 64.07 7.12
CA VAL A 11 8.70 64.47 6.97
C VAL A 11 9.74 63.36 7.31
N ASP A 12 10.11 62.61 6.27
CA ASP A 12 11.44 62.04 5.95
C ASP A 12 12.48 63.17 5.65
N PRO A 13 13.80 62.97 5.42
CA PRO A 13 14.63 61.75 5.42
C PRO A 13 16.04 61.92 6.08
N ASP A 14 16.86 60.88 5.92
CA ASP A 14 18.33 60.89 5.70
C ASP A 14 19.34 60.54 6.83
N THR A 15 19.74 59.26 6.77
CA THR A 15 21.11 58.71 6.61
C THR A 15 22.28 59.21 7.46
N ALA A 16 22.86 58.29 8.26
CA ALA A 16 24.32 58.12 8.36
C ALA A 16 24.68 56.73 8.94
N ALA A 17 25.55 56.01 8.24
CA ALA A 17 26.18 54.78 8.69
C ALA A 17 27.29 55.05 9.71
N ALA A 18 27.42 54.23 10.75
CA ALA A 18 28.67 54.06 11.48
C ALA A 18 28.69 52.72 12.23
N THR A 19 29.68 51.91 11.84
CA THR A 19 30.20 50.71 12.50
C THR A 19 30.63 50.98 13.94
N GLY A 20 30.29 50.09 14.87
CA GLY A 20 30.79 50.13 16.25
C GLY A 20 30.71 48.76 16.92
N THR A 21 31.85 48.08 17.00
CA THR A 21 32.09 46.87 17.80
C THR A 21 32.05 47.21 19.28
N HIS A 22 31.23 46.52 20.08
CA HIS A 22 31.46 46.41 21.52
C HIS A 22 30.97 45.06 22.07
N GLU A 23 31.95 44.22 22.39
CA GLU A 23 31.83 42.99 23.14
C GLU A 23 31.54 43.33 24.63
N LYS A 24 30.44 42.83 25.18
CA LYS A 24 30.17 42.86 26.64
C LYS A 24 29.97 41.43 27.14
N LYS A 25 30.87 41.00 28.03
CA LYS A 25 30.78 39.76 28.83
C LYS A 25 29.56 39.82 29.79
N PRO A 26 28.91 38.69 30.10
CA PRO A 26 27.65 38.67 30.85
C PRO A 26 27.84 38.75 32.36
N GLY A 27 26.94 39.49 33.03
CA GLY A 27 26.81 39.54 34.48
C GLY A 27 26.01 38.34 35.05
N ILE A 28 26.30 38.03 36.32
CA ILE A 28 26.06 36.74 36.99
C ILE A 28 24.61 36.47 37.46
N PHE A 29 23.62 37.28 37.07
CA PHE A 29 22.21 37.06 37.46
C PHE A 29 21.21 37.44 36.36
N SER A 30 21.22 36.73 35.23
CA SER A 30 20.13 36.82 34.23
C SER A 30 19.51 35.45 33.98
N LYS A 31 18.18 35.38 34.12
CA LYS A 31 17.33 34.23 33.80
C LYS A 31 17.59 33.77 32.36
N ARG A 32 17.87 32.48 32.17
CA ARG A 32 17.93 31.83 30.85
C ARG A 32 16.52 31.71 30.29
N ASP A 33 16.11 32.70 29.50
CA ASP A 33 15.08 32.51 28.48
C ASP A 33 15.68 31.69 27.33
N HIS A 34 15.17 30.47 27.13
CA HIS A 34 15.47 29.66 25.95
C HIS A 34 14.66 30.18 24.75
N GLY A 35 15.09 31.33 24.23
CA GLY A 35 14.60 31.93 22.99
C GLY A 35 15.75 32.14 22.01
N ALA A 36 16.43 31.06 21.61
CA ALA A 36 17.35 31.13 20.48
C ALA A 36 16.54 30.98 19.18
N ALA A 37 16.07 32.13 18.68
CA ALA A 37 15.58 32.27 17.32
C ALA A 37 16.73 31.90 16.36
N ALA A 38 16.64 30.73 15.74
CA ALA A 38 17.44 30.40 14.58
C ALA A 38 16.95 31.29 13.43
N THR A 39 17.76 32.27 13.05
CA THR A 39 17.59 33.09 11.86
C THR A 39 17.79 32.22 10.61
N THR A 40 16.70 31.63 10.11
CA THR A 40 16.67 30.99 8.79
C THR A 40 16.51 32.05 7.71
N HIS A 41 17.55 32.26 6.91
CA HIS A 41 17.44 32.88 5.59
C HIS A 41 16.45 32.06 4.73
N ASN A 42 15.45 32.74 4.16
CA ASN A 42 14.54 32.27 3.11
C ASN A 42 13.87 30.88 3.29
N GLY A 43 12.73 30.88 3.99
CA GLY A 43 11.47 30.47 3.34
C GLY A 43 11.17 28.98 3.11
N THR A 44 11.57 28.07 4.00
CA THR A 44 10.90 26.76 4.10
C THR A 44 10.67 26.40 5.56
N THR A 45 9.41 26.51 6.01
CA THR A 45 8.98 25.89 7.27
C THR A 45 9.27 24.40 7.19
N ALA A 46 9.98 23.85 8.17
CA ALA A 46 10.14 22.40 8.28
C ALA A 46 8.75 21.75 8.35
N TRP A 47 8.37 21.05 7.27
CA TRP A 47 7.05 20.41 7.10
C TRP A 47 6.78 19.31 8.15
N ASN A 48 7.77 18.93 8.95
CA ASN A 48 7.70 17.93 10.01
C ASN A 48 7.30 18.49 11.38
N THR A 49 6.79 19.73 11.46
CA THR A 49 6.27 20.27 12.72
C THR A 49 4.87 19.73 13.03
N ARG A 50 4.59 19.46 14.32
CA ARG A 50 3.29 18.96 14.77
C ARG A 50 2.22 20.05 14.59
N PRO A 51 1.14 19.81 13.82
CA PRO A 51 0.07 20.77 13.64
C PRO A 51 -0.74 20.94 14.93
N THR A 52 -1.43 22.07 15.06
CA THR A 52 -2.51 22.20 16.06
C THR A 52 -3.66 21.25 15.71
N PHE A 53 -4.46 20.87 16.71
CA PHE A 53 -5.60 19.96 16.48
C PHE A 53 -6.58 20.49 15.41
N GLY A 54 -6.86 21.80 15.41
CA GLY A 54 -7.73 22.42 14.41
C GLY A 54 -7.16 22.39 12.99
N GLN A 55 -5.85 22.58 12.82
CA GLN A 55 -5.18 22.47 11.52
C GLN A 55 -5.18 21.03 11.01
N TRP A 56 -4.89 20.07 11.89
CA TRP A 56 -4.95 18.65 11.57
C TRP A 56 -6.37 18.24 11.16
N LEU A 57 -7.38 18.61 11.96
CA LEU A 57 -8.76 18.29 11.66
C LEU A 57 -9.17 18.90 10.31
N LYS A 58 -8.83 20.16 10.03
CA LYS A 58 -9.12 20.78 8.73
C LYS A 58 -8.45 20.05 7.55
N ALA A 59 -7.24 19.54 7.74
CA ALA A 59 -6.50 18.81 6.70
C ALA A 59 -7.05 17.39 6.45
N THR A 60 -7.59 16.73 7.47
CA THR A 60 -8.04 15.32 7.42
C THR A 60 -9.56 15.16 7.47
N ALA A 61 -10.32 16.24 7.67
CA ALA A 61 -11.78 16.21 7.82
C ALA A 61 -12.49 15.50 6.68
N LEU A 62 -12.09 15.77 5.43
CA LEU A 62 -12.69 15.11 4.26
C LEU A 62 -12.55 13.59 4.37
N ASP A 63 -11.38 13.10 4.79
CA ASP A 63 -11.15 11.67 4.91
C ASP A 63 -11.95 11.06 6.04
N ILE A 64 -12.04 11.74 7.18
CA ILE A 64 -12.83 11.27 8.32
C ILE A 64 -14.29 11.12 7.90
N VAL A 65 -14.83 12.11 7.19
CA VAL A 65 -16.20 12.06 6.66
C VAL A 65 -16.36 10.96 5.62
N THR A 66 -15.44 10.83 4.66
CA THR A 66 -15.51 9.78 3.64
C THR A 66 -15.38 8.39 4.25
N MET A 67 -14.47 8.19 5.20
CA MET A 67 -14.31 6.93 5.93
C MET A 67 -15.56 6.58 6.74
N ALA A 68 -16.15 7.55 7.43
CA ALA A 68 -17.39 7.36 8.17
C ALA A 68 -18.56 7.01 7.24
N ALA A 69 -18.69 7.71 6.10
CA ALA A 69 -19.71 7.43 5.09
C ALA A 69 -19.53 6.03 4.48
N MET A 70 -18.30 5.65 4.13
CA MET A 70 -17.97 4.31 3.64
C MET A 70 -18.29 3.23 4.67
N GLY A 71 -17.95 3.47 5.95
CA GLY A 71 -18.31 2.58 7.05
C GLY A 71 -19.81 2.42 7.23
N ALA A 72 -20.58 3.51 7.13
CA ALA A 72 -22.03 3.49 7.20
C ALA A 72 -22.66 2.71 6.04
N VAL A 73 -22.16 2.90 4.81
CA VAL A 73 -22.59 2.14 3.63
C VAL A 73 -22.27 0.66 3.81
N GLY A 74 -21.05 0.33 4.21
CA GLY A 74 -20.63 -1.06 4.47
C GLY A 74 -21.50 -1.74 5.53
N LEU A 75 -21.79 -1.06 6.64
CA LEU A 75 -22.66 -1.58 7.69
C LEU A 75 -24.11 -1.77 7.19
N GLY A 76 -24.62 -0.83 6.40
CA GLY A 76 -25.96 -0.93 5.80
C GLY A 76 -26.09 -2.14 4.89
N VAL A 77 -25.09 -2.39 4.04
CA VAL A 77 -25.07 -3.58 3.16
C VAL A 77 -24.90 -4.87 3.98
N TYR A 78 -24.07 -4.86 5.03
CA TYR A 78 -23.89 -6.02 5.90
C TYR A 78 -25.16 -6.45 6.64
N MET A 79 -26.04 -5.50 6.98
CA MET A 79 -27.30 -5.78 7.68
C MET A 79 -28.45 -6.13 6.73
N ALA A 80 -28.26 -6.04 5.42
CA ALA A 80 -29.29 -6.38 4.44
C ALA A 80 -29.42 -7.90 4.28
N ASP A 81 -30.63 -8.38 4.00
CA ASP A 81 -30.83 -9.79 3.64
C ASP A 81 -30.03 -10.13 2.36
N PRO A 82 -29.42 -11.34 2.26
CA PRO A 82 -28.63 -11.71 1.10
C PRO A 82 -29.44 -11.62 -0.21
N ALA A 83 -28.88 -10.96 -1.23
CA ALA A 83 -29.54 -10.80 -2.52
C ALA A 83 -29.72 -12.10 -3.34
N PRO A 84 -28.75 -13.05 -3.36
CA PRO A 84 -28.84 -14.21 -4.25
C PRO A 84 -29.57 -15.41 -3.64
N SER A 85 -30.39 -16.07 -4.46
CA SER A 85 -30.82 -17.47 -4.25
C SER A 85 -29.99 -18.39 -5.16
N ARG A 86 -28.90 -18.94 -4.62
CA ARG A 86 -28.11 -19.95 -5.35
C ARG A 86 -28.86 -21.28 -5.34
N SER A 87 -28.96 -21.92 -6.50
CA SER A 87 -29.43 -23.30 -6.56
C SER A 87 -28.33 -24.27 -6.12
N PHE A 88 -28.69 -25.31 -5.37
CA PHE A 88 -27.80 -26.35 -4.87
C PHE A 88 -28.45 -27.74 -4.98
N PRO A 89 -27.68 -28.78 -5.30
CA PRO A 89 -28.16 -30.15 -5.21
C PRO A 89 -28.07 -30.67 -3.76
N VAL A 90 -28.88 -31.68 -3.43
CA VAL A 90 -28.93 -32.24 -2.07
C VAL A 90 -28.47 -33.70 -2.08
N ILE A 91 -29.25 -34.58 -2.69
CA ILE A 91 -28.96 -36.02 -2.79
C ILE A 91 -29.10 -36.52 -4.23
N PHE A 92 -28.32 -37.55 -4.56
CA PHE A 92 -28.50 -38.37 -5.75
C PHE A 92 -29.69 -39.33 -5.60
N SER A 93 -30.07 -40.00 -6.68
CA SER A 93 -31.18 -40.96 -6.69
C SER A 93 -30.96 -42.20 -5.82
N ASP A 94 -29.70 -42.53 -5.52
CA ASP A 94 -29.28 -43.59 -4.60
C ASP A 94 -29.25 -43.16 -3.12
N GLY A 95 -29.51 -41.87 -2.84
CA GLY A 95 -29.51 -41.30 -1.50
C GLY A 95 -28.16 -40.74 -1.04
N GLU A 96 -27.11 -40.82 -1.85
CA GLU A 96 -25.82 -40.20 -1.52
C GLU A 96 -25.88 -38.66 -1.61
N ILE A 97 -25.12 -37.96 -0.76
CA ILE A 97 -25.05 -36.50 -0.77
C ILE A 97 -24.23 -36.03 -1.98
N VAL A 98 -24.79 -35.12 -2.78
CA VAL A 98 -24.13 -34.65 -4.01
C VAL A 98 -22.85 -33.87 -3.73
N TYR A 99 -22.88 -33.00 -2.72
CA TYR A 99 -21.74 -32.19 -2.29
C TYR A 99 -21.45 -32.39 -0.80
N PRO A 100 -20.70 -33.46 -0.44
CA PRO A 100 -20.32 -33.74 0.94
C PRO A 100 -19.54 -32.59 1.59
N GLN A 101 -18.83 -31.77 0.81
CA GLN A 101 -18.10 -30.61 1.30
C GLN A 101 -18.99 -29.50 1.89
N PHE A 102 -20.29 -29.52 1.63
CA PHE A 102 -21.27 -28.59 2.23
C PHE A 102 -22.13 -29.24 3.33
N ALA A 103 -21.78 -30.46 3.76
CA ALA A 103 -22.49 -31.26 4.76
C ALA A 103 -21.78 -31.32 6.12
N TYR A 104 -20.77 -30.47 6.37
CA TYR A 104 -20.11 -30.41 7.67
C TYR A 104 -21.07 -29.92 8.77
N PRO A 105 -20.87 -30.32 10.04
CA PRO A 105 -21.66 -29.80 11.13
C PRO A 105 -21.35 -28.31 11.36
N LEU A 106 -22.35 -27.54 11.82
CA LEU A 106 -22.13 -26.18 12.28
C LEU A 106 -21.23 -26.21 13.53
N ARG A 107 -20.12 -25.47 13.48
CA ARG A 107 -19.17 -25.28 14.60
C ARG A 107 -19.21 -23.83 15.07
N ASN A 108 -18.42 -23.51 16.10
CA ASN A 108 -18.15 -22.13 16.50
C ASN A 108 -16.87 -21.66 15.82
N GLU A 109 -16.83 -20.40 15.42
CA GLU A 109 -15.63 -19.76 14.87
C GLU A 109 -14.51 -19.77 15.92
N ILE A 110 -13.29 -20.17 15.53
CA ILE A 110 -12.13 -20.15 16.43
C ILE A 110 -11.76 -18.71 16.77
N ILE A 111 -11.82 -17.84 15.76
CA ILE A 111 -11.57 -16.40 15.88
C ILE A 111 -12.79 -15.70 15.34
N PRO A 112 -13.62 -15.06 16.18
CA PRO A 112 -14.81 -14.36 15.71
C PRO A 112 -14.42 -13.09 14.94
N ILE A 113 -15.30 -12.64 14.03
CA ILE A 113 -15.02 -11.56 13.08
C ILE A 113 -14.61 -10.26 13.74
N TRP A 114 -15.26 -9.92 14.86
CA TRP A 114 -14.94 -8.71 15.63
C TRP A 114 -13.50 -8.78 16.17
N ALA A 115 -13.05 -9.95 16.63
CA ALA A 115 -11.70 -10.13 17.14
C ALA A 115 -10.68 -10.04 16.00
N ALA A 116 -10.95 -10.65 14.84
CA ALA A 116 -10.09 -10.52 13.66
C ALA A 116 -9.97 -9.06 13.20
N ALA A 117 -11.07 -8.32 13.14
CA ALA A 117 -11.08 -6.90 12.77
C ALA A 117 -10.31 -6.02 13.79
N LEU A 118 -10.50 -6.26 15.10
CA LEU A 118 -9.75 -5.55 16.14
C LEU A 118 -8.25 -5.85 16.05
N MET A 119 -7.85 -7.11 15.88
CA MET A 119 -6.45 -7.50 15.71
C MET A 119 -5.83 -6.82 14.49
N ALA A 120 -6.54 -6.80 13.36
CA ALA A 120 -6.09 -6.17 12.13
C ALA A 120 -5.83 -4.65 12.25
N PHE A 121 -6.48 -3.97 13.21
CA PHE A 121 -6.21 -2.56 13.50
C PHE A 121 -5.20 -2.37 14.65
N PHE A 122 -5.45 -2.96 15.81
CA PHE A 122 -4.72 -2.66 17.04
C PHE A 122 -3.29 -3.21 17.02
N ILE A 123 -3.04 -4.35 16.37
CA ILE A 123 -1.68 -4.88 16.27
C ILE A 123 -0.80 -3.95 15.42
N PRO A 124 -1.17 -3.58 14.18
CA PRO A 124 -0.40 -2.59 13.43
C PRO A 124 -0.28 -1.25 14.15
N PHE A 125 -1.36 -0.74 14.74
CA PHE A 125 -1.33 0.52 15.46
C PHE A 125 -0.32 0.51 16.62
N ALA A 126 -0.31 -0.56 17.43
CA ALA A 126 0.68 -0.72 18.50
C ALA A 126 2.11 -0.74 17.96
N VAL A 127 2.36 -1.42 16.83
CA VAL A 127 3.68 -1.43 16.18
C VAL A 127 4.08 -0.04 15.68
N PHE A 128 3.15 0.74 15.12
CA PHE A 128 3.42 2.12 14.72
C PHE A 128 3.88 2.97 15.91
N LEU A 129 3.20 2.85 17.06
CA LEU A 129 3.58 3.53 18.29
C LEU A 129 4.96 3.09 18.80
N ILE A 130 5.28 1.80 18.74
CA ILE A 130 6.61 1.28 19.09
C ILE A 130 7.68 1.88 18.15
N CYS A 131 7.40 1.99 16.86
CA CYS A 131 8.33 2.62 15.91
C CYS A 131 8.58 4.10 16.22
N GLN A 132 7.60 4.81 16.82
CA GLN A 132 7.77 6.22 17.20
C GLN A 132 8.82 6.45 18.29
N ILE A 133 9.25 5.42 19.03
CA ILE A 133 10.38 5.52 19.98
C ILE A 133 11.65 6.02 19.27
N ARG A 134 11.84 5.63 18.00
CA ARG A 134 12.98 6.03 17.16
C ARG A 134 12.61 7.03 16.06
N VAL A 135 11.44 6.88 15.42
CA VAL A 135 11.03 7.71 14.27
C VAL A 135 10.65 9.13 14.72
N ARG A 136 9.95 9.28 15.85
CA ARG A 136 9.57 10.57 16.46
C ARG A 136 8.94 11.58 15.48
N SER A 137 8.01 11.13 14.63
CA SER A 137 7.30 12.01 13.70
C SER A 137 5.78 11.84 13.83
N PHE A 138 5.09 12.96 14.10
CA PHE A 138 3.64 13.00 14.15
C PHE A 138 3.03 12.60 12.79
N TRP A 139 3.58 13.13 11.70
CA TRP A 139 3.07 12.88 10.36
C TRP A 139 3.28 11.44 9.91
N ASP A 140 4.35 10.78 10.37
CA ASP A 140 4.52 9.36 10.12
C ASP A 140 3.44 8.51 10.79
N VAL A 141 3.22 8.67 12.10
CA VAL A 141 2.18 7.88 12.80
C VAL A 141 0.77 8.23 12.31
N ASN A 142 0.53 9.50 11.98
CA ASN A 142 -0.74 9.94 11.38
C ASN A 142 -0.99 9.23 10.05
N ASN A 143 -0.02 9.28 9.12
CA ASN A 143 -0.19 8.67 7.81
C ASN A 143 -0.25 7.14 7.87
N ALA A 144 0.53 6.52 8.75
CA ALA A 144 0.44 5.08 9.01
C ALA A 144 -0.97 4.68 9.51
N THR A 145 -1.52 5.44 10.46
CA THR A 145 -2.85 5.15 11.03
C THR A 145 -3.96 5.41 10.02
N VAL A 146 -3.92 6.54 9.33
CA VAL A 146 -4.91 6.91 8.31
C VAL A 146 -4.86 5.94 7.12
N GLY A 147 -3.66 5.56 6.67
CA GLY A 147 -3.51 4.59 5.59
C GLY A 147 -3.97 3.18 6.00
N LEU A 148 -3.73 2.77 7.24
CA LEU A 148 -4.28 1.51 7.77
C LEU A 148 -5.82 1.54 7.75
N LEU A 149 -6.45 2.65 8.17
CA LEU A 149 -7.90 2.81 8.11
C LEU A 149 -8.42 2.79 6.67
N TYR A 150 -7.74 3.44 5.72
CA TYR A 150 -8.09 3.35 4.31
C TYR A 150 -8.07 1.90 3.82
N SER A 151 -7.02 1.15 4.15
CA SER A 151 -6.90 -0.27 3.78
C SER A 151 -8.06 -1.09 4.34
N LEU A 152 -8.31 -1.00 5.65
CA LEU A 152 -9.33 -1.78 6.33
C LEU A 152 -10.75 -1.45 5.85
N ILE A 153 -11.09 -0.16 5.76
CA ILE A 153 -12.44 0.29 5.38
C ILE A 153 -12.71 -0.02 3.91
N SER A 154 -11.77 0.26 3.01
CA SER A 154 -11.96 -0.04 1.57
C SER A 154 -12.05 -1.54 1.32
N ALA A 155 -11.23 -2.35 2.00
CA ALA A 155 -11.29 -3.80 1.90
C ALA A 155 -12.60 -4.36 2.44
N ALA A 156 -13.04 -3.91 3.62
CA ALA A 156 -14.29 -4.33 4.22
C ALA A 156 -15.50 -3.99 3.34
N VAL A 157 -15.59 -2.74 2.87
CA VAL A 157 -16.71 -2.32 2.02
C VAL A 157 -16.72 -3.10 0.70
N PHE A 158 -15.58 -3.21 0.02
CA PHE A 158 -15.49 -3.98 -1.23
C PHE A 158 -15.91 -5.43 -1.02
N GLN A 159 -15.40 -6.08 0.02
CA GLN A 159 -15.74 -7.46 0.34
C GLN A 159 -17.22 -7.63 0.70
N VAL A 160 -17.80 -6.73 1.48
CA VAL A 160 -19.23 -6.79 1.88
C VAL A 160 -20.14 -6.68 0.65
N PHE A 161 -19.82 -5.81 -0.31
CA PHE A 161 -20.57 -5.74 -1.57
C PHE A 161 -20.51 -7.06 -2.36
N VAL A 162 -19.33 -7.66 -2.48
CA VAL A 162 -19.19 -8.96 -3.17
C VAL A 162 -19.95 -10.04 -2.41
N LYS A 163 -19.84 -10.07 -1.08
CA LYS A 163 -20.51 -11.04 -0.22
C LYS A 163 -22.03 -10.95 -0.35
N TRP A 164 -22.57 -9.73 -0.31
CA TRP A 164 -24.00 -9.50 -0.40
C TRP A 164 -24.57 -9.78 -1.80
N LEU A 165 -23.87 -9.41 -2.87
CA LEU A 165 -24.36 -9.56 -4.25
C LEU A 165 -24.15 -10.96 -4.82
N ILE A 166 -23.05 -11.63 -4.47
CA ILE A 166 -22.62 -12.89 -5.09
C ILE A 166 -22.77 -14.08 -4.13
N GLY A 167 -22.37 -13.90 -2.87
CA GLY A 167 -22.42 -14.94 -1.85
C GLY A 167 -21.69 -16.24 -2.20
N GLY A 168 -21.92 -17.28 -1.40
CA GLY A 168 -21.38 -18.62 -1.60
C GLY A 168 -21.82 -19.56 -0.48
N LEU A 169 -21.86 -20.87 -0.74
CA LEU A 169 -22.24 -21.85 0.27
C LEU A 169 -21.08 -22.10 1.23
N ARG A 170 -21.35 -22.00 2.54
CA ARG A 170 -20.40 -22.41 3.57
C ARG A 170 -20.30 -23.94 3.66
N PRO A 171 -19.18 -24.49 4.14
CA PRO A 171 -19.02 -25.94 4.32
C PRO A 171 -20.09 -26.59 5.23
N HIS A 172 -20.73 -25.84 6.12
CA HIS A 172 -21.82 -26.33 6.99
C HIS A 172 -23.24 -26.03 6.48
N PHE A 173 -23.39 -25.57 5.24
CA PHE A 173 -24.66 -25.08 4.70
C PHE A 173 -25.82 -26.10 4.80
N LEU A 174 -25.61 -27.37 4.40
CA LEU A 174 -26.67 -28.38 4.40
C LEU A 174 -27.14 -28.73 5.82
N ALA A 175 -26.24 -28.72 6.80
CA ALA A 175 -26.57 -28.97 8.20
C ALA A 175 -27.48 -27.88 8.78
N VAL A 176 -27.29 -26.63 8.35
CA VAL A 176 -28.12 -25.49 8.76
C VAL A 176 -29.41 -25.41 7.95
N CYS A 177 -29.35 -25.65 6.63
CA CYS A 177 -30.50 -25.62 5.74
C CYS A 177 -31.59 -26.61 6.18
N LYS A 178 -31.21 -27.82 6.62
CA LYS A 178 -32.16 -28.91 6.93
C LYS A 178 -33.16 -29.10 5.79
N PRO A 179 -32.66 -29.47 4.58
CA PRO A 179 -33.49 -29.53 3.40
C PRO A 179 -34.57 -30.60 3.55
N VAL A 180 -35.82 -30.24 3.28
CA VAL A 180 -36.93 -31.19 3.15
C VAL A 180 -37.29 -31.28 1.68
N ILE A 181 -37.15 -32.47 1.11
CA ILE A 181 -37.53 -32.77 -0.28
C ILE A 181 -38.85 -33.53 -0.25
N PRO A 182 -40.00 -32.88 -0.55
CA PRO A 182 -41.29 -33.56 -0.54
C PRO A 182 -41.33 -34.64 -1.63
N PRO A 183 -41.90 -35.82 -1.33
CA PRO A 183 -42.10 -36.89 -2.32
C PRO A 183 -42.92 -36.44 -3.55
N SER A 184 -43.77 -35.42 -3.40
CA SER A 184 -44.59 -34.80 -4.46
C SER A 184 -43.84 -33.72 -5.29
N MET A 185 -42.63 -33.33 -4.90
CA MET A 185 -41.78 -32.38 -5.65
C MET A 185 -40.93 -33.05 -6.73
N ILE A 186 -41.06 -34.36 -6.88
CA ILE A 186 -40.87 -35.08 -8.13
C ILE A 186 -42.30 -35.27 -8.67
N PRO A 187 -42.89 -34.50 -9.61
CA PRO A 187 -42.45 -33.31 -10.33
C PRO A 187 -43.53 -32.17 -10.41
N HIS A 188 -44.13 -31.65 -9.32
CA HIS A 188 -45.14 -30.55 -9.46
C HIS A 188 -45.24 -29.49 -8.33
N GLY A 189 -44.29 -29.36 -7.38
CA GLY A 189 -44.53 -28.58 -6.14
C GLY A 189 -43.55 -27.47 -5.74
N ASN A 190 -42.27 -27.56 -6.09
CA ASN A 190 -41.25 -26.50 -6.19
C ASN A 190 -40.20 -27.13 -7.10
N ILE A 191 -40.10 -26.62 -8.31
CA ILE A 191 -39.52 -27.36 -9.44
C ILE A 191 -38.01 -27.37 -9.24
N ALA A 192 -37.48 -28.51 -8.81
CA ALA A 192 -36.04 -28.75 -8.89
C ALA A 192 -35.59 -28.37 -10.31
N ASN A 193 -34.73 -27.36 -10.45
CA ASN A 193 -34.38 -26.76 -11.73
C ASN A 193 -33.04 -27.31 -12.25
N GLY A 194 -32.59 -26.78 -13.39
CA GLY A 194 -31.33 -27.18 -14.00
C GLY A 194 -31.33 -28.57 -14.65
N TYR A 195 -30.14 -29.05 -15.01
CA TYR A 195 -29.97 -30.33 -15.70
C TYR A 195 -30.46 -31.49 -14.83
N ARG A 196 -31.33 -32.35 -15.39
CA ARG A 196 -31.99 -33.47 -14.70
C ARG A 196 -32.84 -33.08 -13.47
N GLN A 197 -33.17 -31.79 -13.30
CA GLN A 197 -34.07 -31.33 -12.22
C GLN A 197 -33.57 -31.77 -10.84
N ILE A 198 -32.27 -31.56 -10.55
CA ILE A 198 -31.64 -31.93 -9.27
C ILE A 198 -31.26 -30.71 -8.42
N MET A 199 -31.54 -29.51 -8.89
CA MET A 199 -31.11 -28.26 -8.24
C MET A 199 -32.26 -27.61 -7.50
N PHE A 200 -32.10 -27.34 -6.22
CA PHE A 200 -33.10 -26.69 -5.36
C PHE A 200 -32.61 -25.33 -4.91
N ASP A 201 -33.50 -24.45 -4.48
CA ASP A 201 -33.13 -23.18 -3.87
C ASP A 201 -33.40 -23.19 -2.35
N ARG A 202 -33.20 -22.04 -1.69
CA ARG A 202 -33.40 -21.90 -0.26
C ARG A 202 -34.83 -22.16 0.23
N SER A 203 -35.83 -22.30 -0.65
CA SER A 203 -37.22 -22.58 -0.26
C SER A 203 -37.43 -23.94 0.38
N ILE A 204 -36.52 -24.90 0.15
CA ILE A 204 -36.56 -26.23 0.77
C ILE A 204 -35.94 -26.27 2.16
N CYS A 205 -35.28 -25.19 2.59
CA CYS A 205 -34.61 -25.13 3.89
C CYS A 205 -35.62 -24.86 5.01
N THR A 206 -35.56 -25.66 6.08
CA THR A 206 -36.45 -25.55 7.26
C THR A 206 -35.73 -25.09 8.53
N GLY A 207 -34.41 -24.85 8.44
CA GLY A 207 -33.60 -24.35 9.55
C GLY A 207 -33.85 -22.88 9.93
N ASN A 208 -33.00 -22.37 10.81
CA ASN A 208 -33.09 -20.97 11.27
C ASN A 208 -32.73 -19.99 10.13
N LYS A 209 -33.63 -19.03 9.83
CA LYS A 209 -33.46 -18.07 8.72
C LYS A 209 -32.11 -17.33 8.77
N ASN A 210 -31.67 -16.89 9.95
CA ASN A 210 -30.45 -16.10 10.10
C ASN A 210 -29.20 -16.95 9.82
N GLN A 211 -29.18 -18.19 10.32
CA GLN A 211 -28.08 -19.12 10.04
C GLN A 211 -28.08 -19.54 8.55
N ILE A 212 -29.25 -19.68 7.93
CA ILE A 212 -29.36 -19.95 6.49
C ILE A 212 -28.80 -18.77 5.69
N ASN A 213 -29.19 -17.53 6.02
CA ASN A 213 -28.67 -16.33 5.37
C ASN A 213 -27.13 -16.26 5.49
N ASP A 214 -26.61 -16.43 6.70
CA ASP A 214 -25.17 -16.39 6.97
C ASP A 214 -24.39 -17.48 6.20
N SER A 215 -24.94 -18.68 6.10
CA SER A 215 -24.33 -19.80 5.35
C SER A 215 -24.42 -19.68 3.83
N LEU A 216 -25.25 -18.76 3.30
CA LEU A 216 -25.27 -18.37 1.88
C LEU A 216 -24.26 -17.26 1.54
N GLU A 217 -23.61 -16.68 2.55
CA GLU A 217 -22.68 -15.56 2.44
C GLU A 217 -21.23 -15.98 2.75
N SER A 218 -20.75 -17.06 2.11
CA SER A 218 -19.37 -17.53 2.30
C SER A 218 -18.33 -16.67 1.56
N MET A 219 -18.55 -16.34 0.30
CA MET A 219 -17.55 -15.70 -0.56
C MET A 219 -17.73 -14.17 -0.56
N PRO A 220 -16.68 -13.35 -0.33
CA PRO A 220 -15.35 -13.68 0.17
C PRO A 220 -15.32 -13.70 1.70
N SER A 221 -14.26 -14.29 2.28
CA SER A 221 -14.05 -14.30 3.73
C SER A 221 -13.75 -12.90 4.28
N GLY A 222 -14.62 -12.40 5.17
CA GLY A 222 -14.44 -11.11 5.86
C GLY A 222 -13.25 -11.12 6.85
N HIS A 223 -13.08 -12.22 7.59
CA HIS A 223 -11.94 -12.45 8.50
C HIS A 223 -10.61 -12.32 7.76
N THR A 224 -10.49 -13.06 6.65
CA THR A 224 -9.26 -13.10 5.87
C THR A 224 -9.01 -11.74 5.21
N THR A 225 -10.06 -11.09 4.70
CA THR A 225 -9.94 -9.75 4.11
C THR A 225 -9.41 -8.73 5.12
N ALA A 226 -9.98 -8.68 6.32
CA ALA A 226 -9.54 -7.77 7.38
C ALA A 226 -8.09 -8.07 7.81
N ALA A 227 -7.77 -9.34 8.04
CA ALA A 227 -6.44 -9.77 8.44
C ALA A 227 -5.37 -9.39 7.39
N PHE A 228 -5.60 -9.70 6.11
CA PHE A 228 -4.67 -9.34 5.04
C PHE A 228 -4.59 -7.83 4.81
N ALA A 229 -5.70 -7.09 4.88
CA ALA A 229 -5.68 -5.63 4.78
C ALA A 229 -4.79 -4.99 5.86
N GLY A 230 -4.97 -5.37 7.13
CA GLY A 230 -4.18 -4.83 8.24
C GLY A 230 -2.73 -5.31 8.25
N PHE A 231 -2.50 -6.60 8.08
CA PHE A 231 -1.18 -7.21 8.25
C PHE A 231 -0.28 -7.07 7.03
N VAL A 232 -0.81 -7.00 5.80
CA VAL A 232 -0.01 -6.62 4.62
C VAL A 232 0.36 -5.13 4.68
N TYR A 233 -0.54 -4.27 5.17
CA TYR A 233 -0.19 -2.87 5.40
C TYR A 233 0.95 -2.75 6.42
N LEU A 234 0.86 -3.50 7.52
CA LEU A 234 1.92 -3.58 8.53
C LEU A 234 3.24 -4.12 7.95
N TYR A 235 3.20 -5.13 7.08
CA TYR A 235 4.37 -5.63 6.36
C TYR A 235 5.04 -4.51 5.54
N CYS A 236 4.27 -3.72 4.80
CA CYS A 236 4.80 -2.59 4.02
C CYS A 236 5.48 -1.56 4.94
N TYR A 237 4.81 -1.19 6.03
CA TYR A 237 5.33 -0.25 7.02
C TYR A 237 6.63 -0.75 7.66
N LEU A 238 6.67 -2.01 8.10
CA LEU A 238 7.86 -2.62 8.70
C LEU A 238 9.02 -2.67 7.72
N ASN A 239 8.79 -3.04 6.46
CA ASN A 239 9.84 -3.01 5.43
C ASN A 239 10.42 -1.60 5.28
N ALA A 240 9.56 -0.58 5.25
CA ALA A 240 9.98 0.81 5.12
C ALA A 240 10.75 1.33 6.34
N LYS A 241 10.33 1.00 7.56
CA LYS A 241 10.98 1.50 8.79
C LYS A 241 12.23 0.72 9.16
N LEU A 242 12.25 -0.59 8.97
CA LEU A 242 13.39 -1.44 9.27
C LEU A 242 14.41 -1.49 8.13
N LYS A 243 14.00 -1.08 6.91
CA LYS A 243 14.78 -1.15 5.68
C LYS A 243 15.31 -2.56 5.45
N VAL A 244 14.39 -3.52 5.35
CA VAL A 244 14.71 -4.94 5.15
C VAL A 244 15.12 -5.18 3.71
N PHE A 245 14.32 -4.75 2.75
CA PHE A 245 14.68 -4.76 1.33
C PHE A 245 15.21 -3.38 0.96
N SER A 246 16.52 -3.18 1.18
CA SER A 246 17.20 -1.93 0.86
C SER A 246 18.63 -2.22 0.37
N ASN A 247 19.38 -1.17 0.05
CA ASN A 247 20.74 -1.25 -0.48
C ASN A 247 21.83 -1.66 0.54
N TYR A 248 21.48 -2.42 1.58
CA TYR A 248 22.44 -3.03 2.49
C TYR A 248 21.91 -4.36 3.02
N HIS A 249 22.80 -5.19 3.57
CA HIS A 249 22.46 -6.49 4.15
C HIS A 249 21.98 -6.34 5.62
N PRO A 250 20.66 -6.48 5.91
CA PRO A 250 20.15 -6.37 7.27
C PRO A 250 20.22 -7.71 8.01
N ALA A 251 20.16 -7.66 9.35
CA ALA A 251 20.14 -8.87 10.17
C ALA A 251 18.84 -9.67 10.00
N MET A 252 18.94 -11.00 10.02
CA MET A 252 17.84 -11.96 9.79
C MET A 252 16.61 -11.72 10.66
N TRP A 253 16.77 -11.27 11.92
CA TRP A 253 15.64 -11.01 12.81
C TRP A 253 14.65 -9.98 12.22
N LYS A 254 15.13 -9.04 11.40
CA LYS A 254 14.25 -8.06 10.73
C LYS A 254 13.34 -8.73 9.70
N LEU A 255 13.82 -9.77 9.02
CA LEU A 255 13.02 -10.56 8.08
C LEU A 255 11.92 -11.34 8.83
N ILE A 256 12.26 -11.92 9.99
CA ILE A 256 11.30 -12.61 10.84
C ILE A 256 10.18 -11.65 11.30
N VAL A 257 10.56 -10.48 11.82
CA VAL A 257 9.59 -9.45 12.24
C VAL A 257 8.74 -8.96 11.06
N LEU A 258 9.33 -8.83 9.87
CA LEU A 258 8.63 -8.42 8.67
C LEU A 258 7.55 -9.43 8.26
N TYR A 259 7.84 -10.74 8.29
CA TYR A 259 6.91 -11.79 7.85
C TYR A 259 5.97 -12.30 8.95
N ALA A 260 6.24 -12.04 10.23
CA ALA A 260 5.34 -12.37 11.34
C ALA A 260 3.87 -11.94 11.12
N PRO A 261 3.55 -10.70 10.68
CA PRO A 261 2.17 -10.32 10.38
C PRO A 261 1.55 -11.13 9.23
N ILE A 262 2.32 -11.47 8.20
CA ILE A 262 1.83 -12.32 7.08
C ILE A 262 1.50 -13.72 7.58
N LEU A 263 2.36 -14.30 8.42
CA LEU A 263 2.07 -15.57 9.08
C LEU A 263 0.78 -15.49 9.91
N GLY A 264 0.60 -14.42 10.69
CA GLY A 264 -0.63 -14.18 11.44
C GLY A 264 -1.88 -14.14 10.55
N ALA A 265 -1.80 -13.48 9.39
CA ALA A 265 -2.92 -13.42 8.45
C ALA A 265 -3.26 -14.81 7.88
N CYS A 266 -2.24 -15.58 7.50
CA CYS A 266 -2.41 -16.95 7.02
C CYS A 266 -3.00 -17.88 8.09
N LEU A 267 -2.61 -17.73 9.36
CA LEU A 267 -3.15 -18.52 10.46
C LEU A 267 -4.62 -18.17 10.76
N ILE A 268 -4.99 -16.89 10.71
CA ILE A 268 -6.39 -16.47 10.83
C ILE A 268 -7.21 -17.06 9.68
N GLY A 269 -6.74 -16.94 8.44
CA GLY A 269 -7.42 -17.50 7.27
C GLY A 269 -7.54 -19.03 7.34
N GLY A 270 -6.45 -19.72 7.69
CA GLY A 270 -6.42 -21.18 7.81
C GLY A 270 -7.28 -21.72 8.95
N ALA A 271 -7.48 -20.96 10.03
CA ALA A 271 -8.42 -21.36 11.09
C ALA A 271 -9.86 -21.54 10.56
N LEU A 272 -10.24 -20.78 9.53
CA LEU A 272 -11.60 -20.81 8.96
C LEU A 272 -11.90 -22.06 8.12
N THR A 273 -10.86 -22.79 7.70
CA THR A 273 -11.03 -24.12 7.11
C THR A 273 -11.19 -25.19 8.19
N ILE A 274 -10.70 -24.94 9.41
CA ILE A 274 -10.79 -25.89 10.52
C ILE A 274 -12.17 -25.79 11.19
N ASP A 275 -12.71 -24.57 11.34
CA ASP A 275 -14.05 -24.37 11.88
C ASP A 275 -15.18 -24.52 10.84
N GLU A 276 -14.84 -24.77 9.57
CA GLU A 276 -15.79 -25.03 8.48
C GLU A 276 -16.69 -23.81 8.17
N PHE A 277 -16.23 -22.59 8.44
CA PHE A 277 -16.94 -21.36 8.06
C PHE A 277 -16.64 -20.91 6.63
N HIS A 278 -15.47 -21.27 6.08
CA HIS A 278 -15.08 -20.86 4.75
C HIS A 278 -14.35 -21.96 3.98
N ASN A 279 -14.59 -21.99 2.67
CA ASN A 279 -13.77 -22.79 1.76
C ASN A 279 -12.43 -22.08 1.52
N TRP A 280 -11.42 -22.84 1.10
CA TRP A 280 -10.09 -22.29 0.81
C TRP A 280 -10.12 -21.16 -0.25
N TYR A 281 -11.05 -21.21 -1.21
CA TYR A 281 -11.19 -20.16 -2.24
C TYR A 281 -11.83 -18.88 -1.68
N ASP A 282 -12.68 -18.98 -0.66
CA ASP A 282 -13.25 -17.81 0.03
C ASP A 282 -12.16 -17.04 0.77
N ILE A 283 -11.22 -17.79 1.38
CA ILE A 283 -10.03 -17.29 2.06
C ILE A 283 -9.09 -16.65 1.04
N LEU A 284 -8.77 -17.33 -0.06
CA LEU A 284 -7.90 -16.79 -1.10
C LEU A 284 -8.44 -15.49 -1.70
N ALA A 285 -9.75 -15.43 -2.01
CA ALA A 285 -10.37 -14.21 -2.50
C ALA A 285 -10.31 -13.07 -1.48
N GLY A 286 -10.56 -13.35 -0.20
CA GLY A 286 -10.41 -12.36 0.87
C GLY A 286 -8.97 -11.86 1.00
N ALA A 287 -7.98 -12.76 0.93
CA ALA A 287 -6.56 -12.41 0.98
C ALA A 287 -6.16 -11.50 -0.18
N ILE A 288 -6.65 -11.77 -1.39
CA ILE A 288 -6.41 -10.93 -2.59
C ILE A 288 -6.99 -9.53 -2.38
N ILE A 289 -8.26 -9.42 -1.97
CA ILE A 289 -8.94 -8.13 -1.74
C ILE A 289 -8.16 -7.32 -0.69
N GLY A 290 -7.87 -7.92 0.47
CA GLY A 290 -7.15 -7.25 1.55
C GLY A 290 -5.76 -6.77 1.11
N THR A 291 -5.01 -7.62 0.39
CA THR A 291 -3.67 -7.30 -0.12
C THR A 291 -3.68 -6.13 -1.10
N ILE A 292 -4.63 -6.12 -2.07
CA ILE A 292 -4.75 -5.04 -3.06
C ILE A 292 -5.04 -3.70 -2.36
N MET A 293 -5.96 -3.70 -1.39
CA MET A 293 -6.32 -2.49 -0.65
C MET A 293 -5.18 -2.02 0.25
N ALA A 294 -4.42 -2.95 0.86
CA ALA A 294 -3.23 -2.62 1.63
C ALA A 294 -2.15 -1.91 0.79
N PHE A 295 -1.79 -2.46 -0.38
CA PHE A 295 -0.81 -1.81 -1.26
C PHE A 295 -1.30 -0.46 -1.78
N SER A 296 -2.58 -0.37 -2.15
CA SER A 296 -3.18 0.88 -2.64
C SER A 296 -3.16 1.96 -1.56
N ALA A 297 -3.60 1.63 -0.34
CA ALA A 297 -3.62 2.57 0.78
C ALA A 297 -2.22 2.95 1.27
N TYR A 298 -1.28 2.01 1.27
CA TYR A 298 0.12 2.30 1.62
C TYR A 298 0.71 3.28 0.61
N ARG A 299 0.55 3.02 -0.70
CA ARG A 299 1.01 3.94 -1.74
C ARG A 299 0.30 5.30 -1.72
N MET A 300 -0.95 5.36 -1.29
CA MET A 300 -1.67 6.62 -1.15
C MET A 300 -1.10 7.51 -0.03
N THR A 301 -0.47 6.91 0.99
CA THR A 301 0.02 7.60 2.19
C THR A 301 1.54 7.72 2.28
N TYR A 302 2.27 6.89 1.54
CA TYR A 302 3.72 6.86 1.43
C TYR A 302 4.19 6.97 -0.02
N ALA A 303 5.37 7.56 -0.23
CA ALA A 303 5.84 7.88 -1.59
C ALA A 303 6.04 6.64 -2.47
N SER A 304 6.38 5.49 -1.90
CA SER A 304 6.55 4.24 -2.65
C SER A 304 6.18 3.02 -1.81
N VAL A 305 5.89 1.91 -2.48
CA VAL A 305 5.75 0.59 -1.84
C VAL A 305 7.11 -0.11 -1.82
N TRP A 306 7.76 -0.19 -2.98
CA TRP A 306 8.93 -1.05 -3.19
C TRP A 306 10.25 -0.30 -3.33
N ASP A 307 10.22 0.99 -3.73
CA ASP A 307 11.45 1.77 -3.86
C ASP A 307 11.99 2.08 -2.47
N PHE A 308 13.05 1.39 -2.08
CA PHE A 308 13.65 1.49 -0.76
C PHE A 308 14.16 2.90 -0.46
N ARG A 309 14.36 3.76 -1.45
CA ARG A 309 14.79 5.15 -1.24
C ARG A 309 13.67 6.01 -0.65
N PHE A 310 12.42 5.70 -0.99
CA PHE A 310 11.28 6.59 -0.70
C PHE A 310 10.13 5.90 0.05
N ASN A 311 10.13 4.58 0.21
CA ASN A 311 9.02 3.83 0.80
C ASN A 311 8.68 4.19 2.27
N HIS A 312 9.57 4.90 2.96
CA HIS A 312 9.38 5.36 4.34
C HIS A 312 8.89 6.80 4.44
N ILE A 313 8.87 7.55 3.33
CA ILE A 313 8.55 8.97 3.29
C ILE A 313 7.02 9.13 3.27
N PRO A 314 6.41 9.67 4.32
CA PRO A 314 4.99 9.98 4.33
C PRO A 314 4.67 11.11 3.35
N LEU A 315 3.56 10.99 2.63
CA LEU A 315 3.09 12.00 1.68
C LEU A 315 2.26 13.07 2.39
N VAL A 316 2.40 14.32 1.94
CA VAL A 316 1.54 15.44 2.35
C VAL A 316 0.49 15.71 1.29
N ARG A 317 -0.67 16.24 1.69
CA ARG A 317 -1.78 16.54 0.76
C ARG A 317 -1.59 17.81 -0.04
N SER A 318 -0.85 18.77 0.51
CA SER A 318 -0.73 20.12 -0.03
C SER A 318 0.34 20.26 -1.10
N ALA A 319 1.21 19.25 -1.28
CA ALA A 319 2.31 19.31 -2.22
C ALA A 319 2.62 17.93 -2.83
N PRO A 320 2.95 17.87 -4.14
CA PRO A 320 3.41 16.64 -4.77
C PRO A 320 4.82 16.27 -4.28
N PHE A 321 5.05 14.97 -4.10
CA PHE A 321 6.40 14.45 -3.81
C PHE A 321 7.27 14.45 -5.07
N ILE A 322 8.49 14.98 -4.95
CA ILE A 322 9.46 15.05 -6.06
C ILE A 322 10.53 13.98 -5.85
N TYR A 323 10.63 13.06 -6.80
CA TYR A 323 11.70 12.06 -6.83
C TYR A 323 13.01 12.70 -7.27
N GLY A 324 14.11 12.42 -6.55
CA GLY A 324 15.45 12.90 -6.91
C GLY A 324 16.56 12.06 -6.29
N ALA A 325 17.76 12.16 -6.88
CA ALA A 325 18.99 11.59 -6.32
C ALA A 325 19.53 12.48 -5.21
N GLY A 326 19.50 11.99 -3.97
CA GLY A 326 20.08 12.68 -2.83
C GLY A 326 19.08 12.93 -1.70
N PRO A 327 19.53 13.54 -0.60
CA PRO A 327 18.65 13.93 0.49
C PRO A 327 17.53 14.75 -0.14
N SER A 328 16.28 14.30 -0.10
CA SER A 328 15.15 15.14 -0.51
C SER A 328 15.19 16.41 0.33
N THR A 329 15.79 17.45 -0.22
CA THR A 329 16.08 18.72 0.42
C THR A 329 14.80 19.51 0.71
N PHE A 330 13.62 18.91 0.49
CA PHE A 330 12.33 19.56 0.56
C PHE A 330 11.38 19.04 1.66
N ASP A 331 11.50 17.79 2.14
CA ASP A 331 10.39 17.21 2.93
C ASP A 331 10.73 16.81 4.38
N GLY A 332 12.00 16.80 4.80
CA GLY A 332 12.35 16.60 6.21
C GLY A 332 11.96 15.24 6.82
N PHE A 333 11.70 14.22 6.00
CA PHE A 333 11.32 12.85 6.42
C PHE A 333 12.39 11.79 6.10
N HIS A 334 13.62 12.18 5.76
CA HIS A 334 14.72 11.25 5.47
C HIS A 334 15.03 10.30 6.61
N ASP A 335 14.93 10.84 7.81
CA ASP A 335 15.22 10.15 9.06
C ASP A 335 14.03 9.38 9.62
N ALA A 336 12.88 9.37 8.93
CA ALA A 336 11.65 8.69 9.31
C ALA A 336 11.73 7.16 9.16
N THR A 337 12.81 6.56 9.66
CA THR A 337 13.08 5.13 9.73
C THR A 337 13.34 4.72 11.17
N PHE A 338 13.19 3.43 11.49
CA PHE A 338 13.53 2.89 12.81
C PHE A 338 15.00 2.48 12.89
N THR A 339 15.55 1.94 11.80
CA THR A 339 16.96 1.54 11.72
C THR A 339 17.89 2.77 11.70
N ARG A 340 19.10 2.61 12.24
CA ARG A 340 20.20 3.61 12.19
C ARG A 340 21.47 3.06 11.55
N LYS A 341 21.33 1.99 10.76
CA LYS A 341 22.45 1.27 10.14
C LYS A 341 22.64 1.75 8.71
N ALA A 342 23.89 1.70 8.23
CA ALA A 342 24.25 2.03 6.86
C ALA A 342 23.73 3.40 6.40
N GLY A 343 23.82 4.43 7.26
CA GLY A 343 23.39 5.81 6.96
C GLY A 343 21.87 6.06 7.02
N TRP A 344 21.04 5.02 7.14
CA TRP A 344 19.59 5.21 7.32
C TRP A 344 19.28 5.92 8.64
N GLY A 345 18.35 6.87 8.63
CA GLY A 345 17.94 7.56 9.86
C GLY A 345 18.91 8.63 10.36
N GLU A 346 19.97 8.94 9.60
CA GLU A 346 20.94 10.00 9.88
C GLU A 346 20.80 11.15 8.86
N HIS A 347 21.01 12.38 9.32
CA HIS A 347 20.80 13.59 8.51
C HIS A 347 21.79 13.73 7.34
N ASN A 348 22.96 13.08 7.44
CA ASN A 348 24.03 13.12 6.44
C ASN A 348 24.11 11.85 5.56
N GLY A 349 23.32 10.83 5.87
CA GLY A 349 23.43 9.50 5.25
C GLY A 349 22.65 9.35 3.95
N SER A 350 22.24 10.43 3.29
CA SER A 350 21.14 10.43 2.30
C SER A 350 21.56 10.74 0.85
N ALA A 351 22.86 10.80 0.54
CA ALA A 351 23.33 10.87 -0.85
C ALA A 351 23.37 9.47 -1.49
N TRP A 352 22.20 8.89 -1.75
CA TRP A 352 22.09 7.63 -2.48
C TRP A 352 21.88 7.91 -3.96
N GLY A 353 22.94 7.76 -4.75
CA GLY A 353 22.87 7.80 -6.21
C GLY A 353 21.98 6.68 -6.77
N GLY A 354 21.38 6.92 -7.92
CA GLY A 354 20.59 5.93 -8.65
C GLY A 354 21.43 4.83 -9.28
N ALA A 355 20.80 3.68 -9.56
CA ALA A 355 21.33 2.75 -10.55
C ALA A 355 21.22 3.39 -11.95
N PRO A 356 22.12 3.08 -12.89
CA PRO A 356 22.04 3.62 -14.26
C PRO A 356 20.66 3.40 -14.87
N GLY A 357 20.03 4.47 -15.39
CA GLY A 357 18.70 4.42 -16.01
C GLY A 357 17.50 4.44 -15.07
N ASP A 358 17.69 4.63 -13.75
CA ASP A 358 16.58 4.79 -12.81
C ASP A 358 16.15 6.26 -12.63
N ALA A 359 15.05 6.52 -11.91
CA ALA A 359 14.50 7.86 -11.71
C ALA A 359 15.44 8.86 -11.00
N ALA A 360 16.52 8.38 -10.38
CA ALA A 360 17.56 9.21 -9.79
C ALA A 360 18.68 9.55 -10.81
N ASP A 361 18.70 8.94 -11.99
CA ASP A 361 19.55 9.30 -13.14
C ASP A 361 18.98 10.49 -13.96
N GLY A 362 18.22 11.36 -13.30
CA GLY A 362 17.72 12.60 -13.91
C GLY A 362 18.85 13.58 -14.23
N PRO A 363 18.63 14.62 -15.07
CA PRO A 363 19.68 15.46 -15.69
C PRO A 363 20.56 16.29 -14.73
N ARG A 364 20.49 16.07 -13.42
CA ARG A 364 21.26 16.76 -12.39
C ARG A 364 22.31 15.88 -11.70
N GLY A 365 22.50 14.63 -12.15
CA GLY A 365 23.51 13.69 -11.63
C GLY A 365 24.94 13.89 -12.13
N SER A 366 25.24 14.91 -12.95
CA SER A 366 26.59 15.19 -13.46
C SER A 366 27.09 16.59 -13.07
N MET A 367 27.15 16.90 -11.78
CA MET A 367 28.09 17.92 -11.31
C MET A 367 29.40 17.20 -10.99
N ALA A 368 30.19 17.00 -12.05
CA ALA A 368 31.58 16.58 -11.92
C ALA A 368 32.29 17.50 -10.93
N GLN A 369 33.03 16.89 -10.01
CA GLN A 369 34.13 17.55 -9.31
C GLN A 369 35.02 18.24 -10.34
N SER A 370 35.10 19.56 -10.29
CA SER A 370 36.22 20.29 -10.88
C SER A 370 36.55 21.52 -10.02
N ALA A 371 37.08 21.24 -8.83
CA ALA A 371 37.98 22.18 -8.17
C ALA A 371 39.42 21.83 -8.59
N ALA A 372 40.04 22.78 -9.30
CA ALA A 372 41.48 23.00 -9.47
C ALA A 372 42.33 21.96 -10.24
N GLN A 373 42.53 22.22 -11.53
CA GLN A 373 43.89 22.21 -12.10
C GLN A 373 44.00 23.15 -13.32
N ALA A 374 45.19 23.71 -13.47
CA ALA A 374 45.52 24.94 -14.16
C ALA A 374 45.45 24.90 -15.70
N GLY A 375 45.22 26.09 -16.28
CA GLY A 375 45.88 26.58 -17.48
C GLY A 375 45.42 26.03 -18.84
N GLY A 376 44.87 26.89 -19.69
CA GLY A 376 44.76 26.61 -21.12
C GLY A 376 43.63 27.35 -21.81
N ALA A 377 43.96 28.08 -22.85
CA ALA A 377 43.11 29.03 -23.55
C ALA A 377 41.98 28.38 -24.38
N ALA A 378 40.85 29.08 -24.36
CA ALA A 378 40.04 29.50 -25.51
C ALA A 378 39.17 28.52 -26.33
N ILE A 379 38.07 29.14 -26.78
CA ILE A 379 37.31 28.97 -28.02
C ILE A 379 35.95 28.25 -27.92
N HIS A 380 34.95 29.05 -28.31
CA HIS A 380 33.53 28.78 -28.53
C HIS A 380 33.21 27.51 -29.32
N GLY A 381 32.19 26.78 -28.88
CA GLY A 381 31.50 25.76 -29.68
C GLY A 381 30.00 25.79 -29.37
N ALA A 382 29.25 26.57 -30.15
CA ALA A 382 27.80 26.60 -30.10
C ALA A 382 27.23 25.27 -30.62
N ALA A 383 26.55 24.54 -29.73
CA ALA A 383 25.73 23.40 -30.11
C ALA A 383 24.40 23.90 -30.66
N ASN A 384 24.12 23.67 -31.94
CA ASN A 384 22.76 23.69 -32.47
C ASN A 384 22.36 22.25 -32.84
N ARG A 385 21.42 21.72 -32.06
CA ARG A 385 20.81 20.40 -32.18
C ARG A 385 19.42 20.64 -32.74
N ARG A 386 19.09 20.06 -33.90
CA ARG A 386 17.70 19.79 -34.29
C ARG A 386 17.68 18.62 -35.27
N GLY A 387 17.21 17.48 -34.79
CA GLY A 387 16.75 16.40 -35.66
C GLY A 387 15.33 16.68 -36.14
N THR A 388 14.92 16.02 -37.22
CA THR A 388 13.56 15.51 -37.46
C THR A 388 13.51 14.70 -38.76
N HIS A 389 12.95 13.50 -38.65
CA HIS A 389 12.12 12.73 -39.59
C HIS A 389 12.24 12.88 -41.13
N GLY A 390 12.32 11.71 -41.78
CA GLY A 390 11.38 11.33 -42.84
C GLY A 390 11.96 11.23 -44.26
N GLY A 391 11.51 10.22 -45.01
CA GLY A 391 11.48 10.30 -46.48
C GLY A 391 12.16 9.14 -47.22
N VAL A 392 11.34 8.39 -47.93
CA VAL A 392 11.65 7.39 -48.95
C VAL A 392 12.38 8.00 -50.16
N VAL A 393 13.02 7.14 -50.96
CA VAL A 393 13.37 7.23 -52.40
C VAL A 393 14.87 7.07 -52.64
N GLY A 394 15.23 5.98 -53.34
CA GLY A 394 16.60 5.65 -53.72
C GLY A 394 17.08 6.39 -54.97
N THR A 395 18.38 6.25 -55.26
CA THR A 395 19.01 6.13 -56.59
C THR A 395 20.52 6.30 -56.47
N GLY A 396 21.29 5.43 -57.17
CA GLY A 396 22.68 5.63 -57.62
C GLY A 396 23.76 5.68 -56.53
N GLY A 397 24.92 5.06 -56.62
CA GLY A 397 25.66 4.54 -57.77
C GLY A 397 27.15 4.89 -57.55
N HIS A 398 28.03 3.93 -57.89
CA HIS A 398 29.51 3.99 -57.90
C HIS A 398 30.23 3.87 -56.54
N GLY A 399 31.26 3.05 -56.35
CA GLY A 399 32.05 2.21 -57.27
C GLY A 399 33.46 2.03 -56.68
N HIS A 400 34.10 0.89 -57.01
CA HIS A 400 35.48 0.44 -56.71
C HIS A 400 35.74 -0.25 -55.35
N THR A 401 35.83 -1.59 -55.25
CA THR A 401 36.72 -2.64 -55.82
C THR A 401 38.15 -2.70 -55.26
N SER A 402 38.41 -3.70 -54.41
CA SER A 402 39.59 -4.58 -54.45
C SER A 402 39.41 -5.79 -53.49
N GLY A 403 39.30 -7.00 -54.04
CA GLY A 403 39.44 -8.29 -53.31
C GLY A 403 40.88 -8.82 -53.37
N PRO A 404 41.18 -10.14 -53.24
CA PRO A 404 40.41 -11.32 -52.81
C PRO A 404 41.14 -12.10 -51.65
N SER A 405 40.65 -13.16 -50.99
CA SER A 405 40.58 -14.56 -51.50
C SER A 405 40.43 -15.59 -50.33
N ILE A 406 39.56 -16.59 -50.52
CA ILE A 406 39.76 -18.07 -50.35
C ILE A 406 39.99 -18.65 -48.93
N ASP A 407 39.45 -19.77 -48.44
CA ASP A 407 38.39 -20.71 -48.87
C ASP A 407 37.93 -21.59 -47.68
N ARG A 408 36.84 -22.33 -47.89
CA ARG A 408 36.18 -23.27 -46.96
C ARG A 408 36.75 -24.70 -46.99
N ARG A 409 36.31 -25.46 -45.96
CA ARG A 409 35.97 -26.93 -45.85
C ARG A 409 37.02 -27.85 -45.16
N PRO A 410 36.64 -29.07 -44.69
CA PRO A 410 35.34 -29.63 -44.25
C PRO A 410 35.40 -30.55 -42.98
N VAL A 411 34.26 -31.18 -42.72
CA VAL A 411 33.75 -32.07 -41.64
C VAL A 411 34.42 -33.46 -41.51
N GLY A 412 34.37 -34.02 -40.29
CA GLY A 412 34.21 -35.46 -39.97
C GLY A 412 33.78 -35.60 -38.49
N GLY A 413 32.92 -36.49 -38.00
CA GLY A 413 32.18 -37.64 -38.53
C GLY A 413 32.13 -38.76 -37.46
N SER A 414 30.92 -39.19 -37.07
CA SER A 414 30.56 -40.40 -36.27
C SER A 414 30.80 -40.38 -34.73
N ARG A 415 29.98 -40.95 -33.83
CA ARG A 415 29.12 -42.16 -33.84
C ARG A 415 27.87 -42.07 -32.93
N MET A 416 26.87 -42.88 -33.28
CA MET A 416 25.62 -43.23 -32.57
C MET A 416 25.79 -44.29 -31.46
N GLY A 417 24.75 -44.42 -30.61
CA GLY A 417 24.36 -45.60 -29.79
C GLY A 417 24.22 -45.23 -28.30
N GLU A 418 23.18 -45.56 -27.53
CA GLU A 418 22.09 -46.54 -27.66
C GLU A 418 21.05 -46.31 -26.52
N GLN A 419 19.83 -46.85 -26.67
CA GLN A 419 18.67 -46.77 -25.77
C GLN A 419 18.67 -47.81 -24.63
N MET A 420 17.64 -47.69 -23.76
CA MET A 420 17.05 -48.64 -22.77
C MET A 420 17.44 -48.28 -21.32
N VAL A 421 16.53 -48.09 -20.34
CA VAL A 421 15.16 -48.62 -20.08
C VAL A 421 14.25 -47.52 -19.54
#